data_AF-A0A543HUG0-F1
#
_entry.id   AF-A0A543HUG0-F1
#
_cell.length_a   1.000
_cell.length_b   1.000
_cell.length_c   1.000
_cell.angle_alpha   90.00
_cell.angle_beta   90.00
_cell.angle_gamma   90.00
#
_symmetry.space_group_name_H-M   'P 1'
#
loop_
_entity.id
_entity.type
_entity.pdbx_description
1 polymer ?
#
loop_
_entity_poly.entity_id
_entity_poly.type
_entity_poly.pdbx_seq_one_letter_code
_entity_poly.pdbx_strand_id
1 'polypeptide(L)'
;MAERPDSAHFHMIAKRLLVGAVVPFLGAGVNLCGRPATASWERGRYLPSGGELANYLASDVGVSYPYSDISNLLRVSQYVDVSLGNGPLYEALHEVFDADYSPTPVHQLLAGLPSLVRRRAAGQRCFYPLIITTNYDDALEKAFLAAGEEFDLLTYIAGGAHAGKFRHTRPNGDSELILGPNAYPEFKCDERPTIAKIHGAVARVDGEEDSFVITENHYIEYLSHTDIAKLIPVNILTRMRKSHFLFLGYSLKDWNLRVILHRLWGAEGAGYNSWAIQSQPERIEEKAWAKRGVELMDMRLEEYAALLDARLQSSFEETLP
;
A
#
# COMPACT_ATOMS: atom_id res chain seq x y z
N MET A 1 14.32 -20.57 7.86
CA MET A 1 13.60 -19.81 8.89
C MET A 1 13.98 -18.37 8.67
N ALA A 2 12.99 -17.50 8.56
CA ALA A 2 13.22 -16.07 8.50
C ALA A 2 14.00 -15.61 9.74
N GLU A 3 15.02 -14.78 9.55
CA GLU A 3 15.81 -14.21 10.64
C GLU A 3 15.18 -12.89 11.11
N ARG A 4 15.44 -12.51 12.36
CA ARG A 4 15.06 -11.16 12.83
C ARG A 4 16.00 -10.13 12.19
N PRO A 5 15.52 -8.93 11.80
CA PRO A 5 16.38 -7.88 11.31
C PRO A 5 17.36 -7.43 12.40
N ASP A 6 18.62 -7.27 12.03
CA ASP A 6 19.68 -6.82 12.93
C ASP A 6 19.94 -5.29 12.80
N SER A 7 20.89 -4.78 13.58
CA SER A 7 21.25 -3.36 13.56
C SER A 7 21.78 -2.89 12.20
N ALA A 8 22.44 -3.78 11.45
CA ALA A 8 22.99 -3.47 10.13
C ALA A 8 21.86 -3.30 9.09
N HIS A 9 20.83 -4.12 9.16
CA HIS A 9 19.61 -3.98 8.37
C HIS A 9 18.96 -2.62 8.57
N PHE A 10 18.66 -2.24 9.82
CA PHE A 10 18.02 -0.94 10.10
C PHE A 10 18.89 0.23 9.61
N HIS A 11 20.21 0.15 9.79
CA HIS A 11 21.14 1.17 9.30
C HIS A 11 21.11 1.28 7.77
N MET A 12 21.14 0.15 7.07
CA MET A 12 21.07 0.08 5.61
C MET A 12 19.76 0.67 5.09
N ILE A 13 18.62 0.21 5.62
CA ILE A 13 17.28 0.66 5.21
C ILE A 13 17.11 2.15 5.47
N ALA A 14 17.48 2.64 6.66
CA ALA A 14 17.38 4.06 6.98
C ALA A 14 18.18 4.92 5.98
N LYS A 15 19.46 4.59 5.75
CA LYS A 15 20.30 5.33 4.79
C LYS A 15 19.72 5.33 3.37
N ARG A 16 19.15 4.21 2.92
CA ARG A 16 18.59 4.07 1.57
C ARG A 16 17.22 4.75 1.42
N LEU A 17 16.37 4.72 2.45
CA LEU A 17 15.10 5.46 2.49
C LEU A 17 15.34 6.97 2.36
N LEU A 18 16.33 7.50 3.08
CA LEU A 18 16.62 8.94 3.09
C LEU A 18 17.19 9.48 1.77
N VAL A 19 17.57 8.61 0.83
CA VAL A 19 17.97 8.99 -0.53
C VAL A 19 16.95 8.55 -1.59
N GLY A 20 15.75 8.12 -1.15
CA GLY A 20 14.65 7.73 -2.02
C GLY A 20 14.86 6.42 -2.79
N ALA A 21 15.81 5.58 -2.36
CA ALA A 21 16.20 4.34 -3.04
C ALA A 21 15.45 3.08 -2.55
N VAL A 22 14.57 3.23 -1.55
CA VAL A 22 13.66 2.18 -1.09
C VAL A 22 12.23 2.66 -1.30
N VAL A 23 11.40 1.81 -1.90
CA VAL A 23 9.95 2.01 -2.07
C VAL A 23 9.24 1.17 -1.00
N PRO A 24 8.65 1.80 0.04
CA PRO A 24 7.75 1.12 0.94
C PRO A 24 6.51 0.62 0.19
N PHE A 25 6.17 -0.64 0.39
CA PHE A 25 5.01 -1.29 -0.21
C PHE A 25 4.10 -1.83 0.89
N LEU A 26 2.92 -1.25 1.02
CA LEU A 26 2.02 -1.49 2.14
C LEU A 26 0.89 -2.44 1.76
N GLY A 27 0.65 -3.43 2.61
CA GLY A 27 -0.54 -4.27 2.57
C GLY A 27 -1.46 -4.04 3.76
N ALA A 28 -2.58 -4.76 3.79
CA ALA A 28 -3.63 -4.58 4.80
C ALA A 28 -3.14 -4.83 6.23
N GLY A 29 -2.05 -5.59 6.42
CA GLY A 29 -1.45 -5.79 7.75
C GLY A 29 -0.91 -4.51 8.39
N VAL A 30 -0.63 -3.46 7.61
CA VAL A 30 -0.23 -2.14 8.14
C VAL A 30 -1.36 -1.50 8.95
N ASN A 31 -2.60 -1.72 8.53
CA ASN A 31 -3.80 -1.19 9.19
C ASN A 31 -4.07 -1.84 10.55
N LEU A 32 -3.44 -2.99 10.82
CA LEU A 32 -3.52 -3.70 12.10
C LEU A 32 -2.35 -3.37 13.02
N CYS A 33 -1.37 -2.57 12.57
CA CYS A 33 -0.19 -2.23 13.35
C CYS A 33 -0.57 -1.41 14.60
N GLY A 34 -0.11 -1.83 15.78
CA GLY A 34 -0.45 -1.21 17.07
C GLY A 34 -1.86 -1.55 17.58
N ARG A 35 -2.64 -2.35 16.85
CA ARG A 35 -3.95 -2.84 17.33
C ARG A 35 -3.73 -3.90 18.43
N PRO A 36 -4.36 -3.78 19.61
CA PRO A 36 -4.26 -4.79 20.65
C PRO A 36 -4.74 -6.16 20.14
N ALA A 37 -4.04 -7.24 20.49
CA ALA A 37 -4.36 -8.59 20.02
C ALA A 37 -5.76 -9.08 20.42
N THR A 38 -6.35 -8.51 21.48
CA THR A 38 -7.70 -8.82 21.96
C THR A 38 -8.79 -7.93 21.38
N ALA A 39 -8.42 -6.87 20.65
CA ALA A 39 -9.39 -5.94 20.09
C ALA A 39 -10.00 -6.53 18.81
N SER A 40 -11.33 -6.56 18.71
CA SER A 40 -12.07 -6.88 17.49
C SER A 40 -12.20 -5.65 16.60
N TRP A 41 -12.53 -5.88 15.32
CA TRP A 41 -12.83 -4.78 14.40
C TRP A 41 -14.10 -4.06 14.87
N GLU A 42 -14.02 -2.73 14.81
CA GLU A 42 -15.12 -1.82 15.14
C GLU A 42 -14.98 -0.63 14.18
N ARG A 43 -16.03 -0.40 13.38
CA ARG A 43 -16.07 0.68 12.38
C ARG A 43 -15.78 2.03 13.05
N GLY A 44 -14.90 2.83 12.44
CA GLY A 44 -14.46 4.13 12.98
C GLY A 44 -13.49 4.05 14.16
N ARG A 45 -13.04 2.86 14.55
CA ARG A 45 -12.02 2.69 15.60
C ARG A 45 -10.79 1.96 15.10
N TYR A 46 -10.97 0.80 14.50
CA TYR A 46 -9.90 0.01 13.90
C TYR A 46 -10.27 -0.34 12.46
N LEU A 47 -9.31 -0.33 11.56
CA LEU A 47 -9.52 -0.87 10.22
C LEU A 47 -9.65 -2.40 10.29
N PRO A 48 -10.50 -3.01 9.43
CA PRO A 48 -10.70 -4.44 9.42
C PRO A 48 -9.49 -5.16 8.82
N SER A 49 -9.21 -6.36 9.32
CA SER A 49 -8.44 -7.34 8.56
C SER A 49 -9.25 -7.86 7.38
N GLY A 50 -8.59 -8.51 6.40
CA GLY A 50 -9.31 -9.12 5.27
C GLY A 50 -10.38 -10.13 5.70
N GLY A 51 -10.10 -10.93 6.73
CA GLY A 51 -11.07 -11.88 7.28
C GLY A 51 -12.23 -11.23 8.01
N GLU A 52 -12.00 -10.12 8.73
CA GLU A 52 -13.07 -9.36 9.38
C GLU A 52 -13.97 -8.67 8.36
N LEU A 53 -13.38 -8.08 7.31
CA LEU A 53 -14.13 -7.50 6.19
C LEU A 53 -14.95 -8.57 5.46
N ALA A 54 -14.39 -9.76 5.23
CA ALA A 54 -15.11 -10.87 4.62
C ALA A 54 -16.32 -11.28 5.47
N ASN A 55 -16.15 -11.42 6.80
CA ASN A 55 -17.26 -11.77 7.70
C ASN A 55 -18.38 -10.73 7.70
N TYR A 56 -18.03 -9.43 7.64
CA TYR A 56 -18.99 -8.33 7.49
C TYR A 56 -19.78 -8.45 6.19
N LEU A 57 -19.08 -8.58 5.06
CA LEU A 57 -19.72 -8.73 3.75
C LEU A 57 -20.62 -9.97 3.67
N ALA A 58 -20.24 -11.05 4.36
CA ALA A 58 -21.00 -12.30 4.40
C ALA A 58 -22.28 -12.25 5.27
N SER A 59 -22.39 -11.27 6.17
CA SER A 59 -23.46 -11.23 7.19
C SER A 59 -24.38 -10.02 7.05
N ASP A 60 -23.82 -8.85 6.74
CA ASP A 60 -24.51 -7.57 6.92
C ASP A 60 -24.94 -6.90 5.61
N VAL A 61 -24.49 -7.41 4.46
CA VAL A 61 -24.79 -6.83 3.13
C VAL A 61 -26.05 -7.45 2.50
N GLY A 62 -26.92 -8.04 3.32
CA GLY A 62 -28.23 -8.54 2.86
C GLY A 62 -28.19 -9.85 2.04
N VAL A 63 -27.04 -10.53 1.94
CA VAL A 63 -26.95 -11.89 1.41
C VAL A 63 -26.34 -12.82 2.44
N SER A 64 -26.97 -13.97 2.66
CA SER A 64 -26.38 -15.03 3.46
C SER A 64 -25.36 -15.80 2.61
N TYR A 65 -24.07 -15.65 2.94
CA TYR A 65 -23.01 -16.45 2.34
C TYR A 65 -23.11 -17.91 2.82
N PRO A 66 -23.32 -18.90 1.94
CA PRO A 66 -23.70 -20.25 2.34
C PRO A 66 -22.51 -21.19 2.61
N TYR A 67 -21.28 -20.74 2.38
CA TYR A 67 -20.08 -21.59 2.44
C TYR A 67 -19.29 -21.37 3.75
N SER A 68 -18.45 -22.35 4.10
CA SER A 68 -17.69 -22.35 5.36
C SER A 68 -16.49 -21.40 5.36
N ASP A 69 -16.03 -20.93 4.19
CA ASP A 69 -14.90 -20.02 4.00
C ASP A 69 -15.29 -18.54 4.14
N ILE A 70 -16.10 -18.20 5.15
CA ILE A 70 -16.62 -16.85 5.44
C ILE A 70 -15.53 -15.78 5.64
N SER A 71 -14.30 -16.18 5.97
CA SER A 71 -13.16 -15.28 6.13
C SER A 71 -12.36 -15.05 4.84
N ASN A 72 -12.76 -15.68 3.72
CA ASN A 72 -12.11 -15.52 2.42
C ASN A 72 -12.68 -14.30 1.70
N LEU A 73 -12.03 -13.15 1.87
CA LEU A 73 -12.49 -11.87 1.31
C LEU A 73 -12.78 -11.94 -0.18
N LEU A 74 -11.87 -12.52 -0.97
CA LEU A 74 -12.03 -12.60 -2.41
C LEU A 74 -13.31 -13.35 -2.80
N ARG A 75 -13.56 -14.50 -2.17
CA ARG A 75 -14.73 -15.33 -2.48
C ARG A 75 -16.02 -14.73 -1.97
N VAL A 76 -16.01 -14.12 -0.79
CA VAL A 76 -17.18 -13.44 -0.24
C VAL A 76 -17.53 -12.23 -1.08
N SER A 77 -16.56 -11.36 -1.41
CA SER A 77 -16.79 -10.19 -2.25
C SER A 77 -17.30 -10.59 -3.64
N GLN A 78 -16.73 -11.65 -4.25
CA GLN A 78 -17.23 -12.17 -5.53
C GLN A 78 -18.66 -12.71 -5.43
N TYR A 79 -19.02 -13.35 -4.32
CA TYR A 79 -20.37 -13.85 -4.11
C TYR A 79 -21.38 -12.72 -3.92
N VAL A 80 -21.03 -11.68 -3.17
CA VAL A 80 -21.86 -10.47 -3.03
C VAL A 80 -22.07 -9.80 -4.39
N ASP A 81 -21.00 -9.60 -5.17
CA ASP A 81 -21.05 -9.02 -6.52
C ASP A 81 -21.95 -9.81 -7.47
N VAL A 82 -21.87 -11.15 -7.47
CA VAL A 82 -22.72 -12.00 -8.33
C VAL A 82 -24.18 -12.04 -7.84
N SER A 83 -24.41 -11.92 -6.54
CA SER A 83 -25.75 -12.05 -5.95
C SER A 83 -26.55 -10.75 -5.97
N LEU A 84 -25.90 -9.61 -5.70
CA LEU A 84 -26.54 -8.29 -5.59
C LEU A 84 -26.06 -7.29 -6.64
N GLY A 85 -24.98 -7.58 -7.34
CA GLY A 85 -24.30 -6.62 -8.22
C GLY A 85 -23.25 -5.79 -7.49
N ASN A 86 -22.56 -4.98 -8.29
CA ASN A 86 -21.40 -4.19 -7.85
C ASN A 86 -21.78 -3.02 -6.92
N GLY A 87 -22.94 -2.39 -7.15
CA GLY A 87 -23.41 -1.23 -6.37
C GLY A 87 -23.49 -1.52 -4.87
N PRO A 88 -24.28 -2.51 -4.42
CA PRO A 88 -24.38 -2.85 -3.00
C PRO A 88 -23.04 -3.28 -2.37
N LEU A 89 -22.15 -3.92 -3.15
CA LEU A 89 -20.80 -4.22 -2.67
C LEU A 89 -19.99 -2.93 -2.43
N TYR A 90 -20.04 -1.98 -3.37
CA TYR A 90 -19.35 -0.70 -3.25
C TYR A 90 -19.93 0.14 -2.11
N GLU A 91 -21.24 0.21 -1.97
CA GLU A 91 -21.92 0.88 -0.84
C GLU A 91 -21.42 0.33 0.51
N ALA A 92 -21.35 -1.00 0.65
CA ALA A 92 -20.85 -1.63 1.87
C ALA A 92 -19.36 -1.35 2.12
N LEU A 93 -18.54 -1.32 1.07
CA LEU A 93 -17.11 -0.98 1.20
C LEU A 93 -16.92 0.49 1.54
N HIS A 94 -17.70 1.37 0.91
CA HIS A 94 -17.74 2.80 1.21
C HIS A 94 -18.05 3.02 2.69
N GLU A 95 -19.14 2.42 3.19
CA GLU A 95 -19.51 2.54 4.61
C GLU A 95 -18.40 2.11 5.57
N VAL A 96 -17.60 1.10 5.20
CA VAL A 96 -16.49 0.63 6.03
C VAL A 96 -15.32 1.62 5.99
N PHE A 97 -14.91 2.04 4.80
CA PHE A 97 -13.68 2.81 4.61
C PHE A 97 -13.86 4.33 4.73
N ASP A 98 -15.08 4.85 4.61
CA ASP A 98 -15.44 6.25 4.83
C ASP A 98 -15.56 6.60 6.33
N ALA A 99 -15.34 5.66 7.24
CA ALA A 99 -15.20 5.97 8.65
C ALA A 99 -13.82 6.59 8.97
N ASP A 100 -13.75 7.40 10.03
CA ASP A 100 -12.48 8.00 10.46
C ASP A 100 -11.62 7.02 11.26
N TYR A 101 -10.51 6.60 10.67
CA TYR A 101 -9.52 5.75 11.33
C TYR A 101 -8.25 6.52 11.68
N SER A 102 -7.68 6.20 12.84
CA SER A 102 -6.40 6.76 13.27
C SER A 102 -5.23 6.12 12.51
N PRO A 103 -4.24 6.92 12.07
CA PRO A 103 -3.01 6.37 11.50
C PRO A 103 -2.26 5.48 12.49
N THR A 104 -1.64 4.40 11.97
CA THR A 104 -0.83 3.46 12.77
C THR A 104 0.62 3.96 12.89
N PRO A 105 1.46 3.35 13.75
CA PRO A 105 2.87 3.71 13.85
C PRO A 105 3.64 3.64 12.52
N VAL A 106 3.25 2.73 11.61
CA VAL A 106 3.85 2.64 10.27
C VAL A 106 3.45 3.84 9.41
N HIS A 107 2.19 4.28 9.45
CA HIS A 107 1.76 5.48 8.73
C HIS A 107 2.50 6.73 9.23
N GLN A 108 2.63 6.86 10.55
CA GLN A 108 3.34 7.98 11.19
C GLN A 108 4.84 8.00 10.83
N LEU A 109 5.52 6.84 10.90
CA LEU A 109 6.91 6.68 10.44
C LEU A 109 7.08 7.18 9.00
N LEU A 110 6.22 6.72 8.09
CA LEU A 110 6.33 7.05 6.66
C LEU A 110 6.03 8.53 6.39
N ALA A 111 5.06 9.11 7.09
CA ALA A 111 4.75 10.53 7.03
C ALA A 111 5.89 11.42 7.57
N GLY A 112 6.75 10.89 8.45
CA GLY A 112 7.95 11.61 8.91
C GLY A 112 9.08 11.67 7.87
N LEU A 113 9.15 10.72 6.93
CA LEU A 113 10.26 10.59 5.98
C LEU A 113 10.54 11.83 5.12
N PRO A 114 9.55 12.55 4.54
CA PRO A 114 9.83 13.69 3.67
C PRO A 114 10.61 14.79 4.39
N SER A 115 10.25 15.11 5.65
CA SER A 115 10.99 16.05 6.49
C SER A 115 12.46 15.63 6.67
N LEU A 116 12.70 14.34 6.91
CA LEU A 116 14.04 13.78 7.06
C LEU A 116 14.84 13.91 5.76
N VAL A 117 14.23 13.56 4.62
CA VAL A 117 14.85 13.69 3.30
C VAL A 117 15.25 15.13 3.02
N ARG A 118 14.36 16.12 3.28
CA ARG A 118 14.66 17.55 3.13
C ARG A 118 15.83 17.99 4.00
N ARG A 119 15.81 17.62 5.29
CA ARG A 119 16.90 17.95 6.22
C ARG A 119 18.23 17.39 5.76
N ARG A 120 18.25 16.12 5.31
CA ARG A 120 19.45 15.46 4.80
C ARG A 120 20.01 16.14 3.56
N ALA A 121 19.13 16.55 2.66
CA ALA A 121 19.50 17.17 1.39
C ALA A 121 20.15 18.55 1.58
N ALA A 122 19.88 19.23 2.69
CA ALA A 122 20.45 20.54 3.01
C ALA A 122 20.31 21.57 1.86
N GLY A 123 19.15 21.59 1.20
CA GLY A 123 18.86 22.46 0.06
C GLY A 123 19.38 21.96 -1.30
N GLN A 124 20.03 20.79 -1.34
CA GLN A 124 20.39 20.12 -2.58
C GLN A 124 19.19 19.34 -3.16
N ARG A 125 19.30 18.98 -4.44
CA ARG A 125 18.32 18.09 -5.08
C ARG A 125 18.26 16.75 -4.36
N CYS A 126 17.07 16.29 -4.02
CA CYS A 126 16.83 15.00 -3.38
C CYS A 126 15.70 14.25 -4.07
N PHE A 127 15.47 13.00 -3.64
CA PHE A 127 14.35 12.19 -4.12
C PHE A 127 13.45 11.87 -2.93
N TYR A 128 12.25 12.42 -2.93
CA TYR A 128 11.24 12.19 -1.89
C TYR A 128 10.67 10.78 -1.97
N PRO A 129 10.16 10.19 -0.87
CA PRO A 129 9.63 8.83 -0.90
C PRO A 129 8.53 8.60 -1.95
N LEU A 130 8.61 7.47 -2.65
CA LEU A 130 7.46 6.88 -3.37
C LEU A 130 6.95 5.74 -2.49
N ILE A 131 5.69 5.80 -2.09
CA ILE A 131 5.03 4.78 -1.27
C ILE A 131 3.93 4.15 -2.10
N ILE A 132 3.89 2.82 -2.13
CA ILE A 132 2.85 2.07 -2.84
C ILE A 132 1.99 1.35 -1.80
N THR A 133 0.68 1.36 -1.97
CA THR A 133 -0.24 0.67 -1.07
C THR A 133 -1.35 -0.03 -1.85
N THR A 134 -1.80 -1.16 -1.31
CA THR A 134 -3.00 -1.88 -1.75
C THR A 134 -4.20 -1.64 -0.84
N ASN A 135 -4.07 -0.75 0.15
CA ASN A 135 -5.12 -0.44 1.11
C ASN A 135 -6.07 0.62 0.56
N TYR A 136 -7.36 0.50 0.88
CA TYR A 136 -8.39 1.36 0.31
C TYR A 136 -8.66 2.62 1.14
N ASP A 137 -8.36 2.60 2.44
CA ASP A 137 -8.57 3.68 3.42
C ASP A 137 -7.62 4.87 3.24
N ASP A 138 -7.90 5.99 3.91
CA ASP A 138 -7.14 7.24 3.85
C ASP A 138 -6.15 7.44 5.03
N ALA A 139 -5.80 6.40 5.79
CA ALA A 139 -5.03 6.57 7.02
C ALA A 139 -3.57 6.99 6.78
N LEU A 140 -2.98 6.61 5.65
CA LEU A 140 -1.63 7.07 5.27
C LEU A 140 -1.67 8.55 4.87
N GLU A 141 -2.66 8.94 4.06
CA GLU A 141 -2.90 10.30 3.62
C GLU A 141 -3.13 11.23 4.82
N LYS A 142 -3.98 10.82 5.78
CA LYS A 142 -4.19 11.51 7.05
C LYS A 142 -2.90 11.68 7.86
N ALA A 143 -2.01 10.69 7.85
CA ALA A 143 -0.71 10.81 8.53
C ALA A 143 0.18 11.89 7.89
N PHE A 144 0.21 11.96 6.55
CA PHE A 144 0.96 12.99 5.83
C PHE A 144 0.38 14.38 6.08
N LEU A 145 -0.95 14.52 6.04
CA LEU A 145 -1.62 15.78 6.36
C LEU A 145 -1.34 16.23 7.80
N ALA A 146 -1.40 15.32 8.77
CA ALA A 146 -1.10 15.60 10.17
C ALA A 146 0.38 15.99 10.39
N ALA A 147 1.30 15.45 9.58
CA ALA A 147 2.71 15.84 9.58
C ALA A 147 2.99 17.16 8.83
N GLY A 148 1.97 17.77 8.20
CA GLY A 148 2.12 18.98 7.39
C GLY A 148 2.88 18.75 6.09
N GLU A 149 2.86 17.52 5.57
CA GLU A 149 3.55 17.15 4.34
C GLU A 149 2.61 17.19 3.14
N GLU A 150 2.98 17.96 2.11
CA GLU A 150 2.33 17.88 0.81
C GLU A 150 2.75 16.61 0.07
N PHE A 151 1.81 15.97 -0.62
CA PHE A 151 2.07 14.76 -1.40
C PHE A 151 1.19 14.71 -2.66
N ASP A 152 1.69 14.01 -3.67
CA ASP A 152 0.88 13.62 -4.83
C ASP A 152 0.22 12.27 -4.55
N LEU A 153 -1.07 12.15 -4.87
CA LEU A 153 -1.84 10.91 -4.73
C LEU A 153 -2.19 10.32 -6.09
N LEU A 154 -1.86 9.06 -6.29
CA LEU A 154 -2.26 8.27 -7.44
C LEU A 154 -3.23 7.19 -7.05
N THR A 155 -4.41 7.19 -7.64
CA THR A 155 -5.45 6.20 -7.35
C THR A 155 -5.83 5.45 -8.61
N TYR A 156 -5.72 4.12 -8.58
CA TYR A 156 -6.17 3.26 -9.67
C TYR A 156 -7.70 3.27 -9.78
N ILE A 157 -8.22 3.30 -11.00
CA ILE A 157 -9.66 3.27 -11.29
C ILE A 157 -10.04 1.85 -11.75
N ALA A 158 -10.80 1.14 -10.93
CA ALA A 158 -11.17 -0.25 -11.15
C ALA A 158 -12.37 -0.42 -12.08
N GLY A 159 -13.31 0.53 -12.08
CA GLY A 159 -14.58 0.42 -12.79
C GLY A 159 -14.97 1.67 -13.58
N GLY A 160 -16.11 1.60 -14.27
CA GLY A 160 -16.68 2.71 -15.03
C GLY A 160 -15.94 3.04 -16.35
N ALA A 161 -16.25 4.19 -16.94
CA ALA A 161 -15.73 4.61 -18.26
C ALA A 161 -14.21 4.84 -18.30
N HIS A 162 -13.56 4.85 -17.14
CA HIS A 162 -12.14 5.10 -16.98
C HIS A 162 -11.40 3.94 -16.31
N ALA A 163 -12.03 2.76 -16.24
CA ALA A 163 -11.40 1.53 -15.76
C ALA A 163 -10.04 1.29 -16.42
N GLY A 164 -9.06 0.85 -15.62
CA GLY A 164 -7.70 0.61 -16.10
C GLY A 164 -6.83 1.87 -16.19
N LYS A 165 -7.25 3.01 -15.64
CA LYS A 165 -6.45 4.25 -15.61
C LYS A 165 -6.11 4.66 -14.18
N PHE A 166 -5.28 5.68 -14.06
CA PHE A 166 -4.97 6.32 -12.78
C PHE A 166 -5.50 7.75 -12.76
N ARG A 167 -5.97 8.17 -11.59
CA ARG A 167 -6.24 9.56 -11.24
C ARG A 167 -5.05 10.10 -10.46
N HIS A 168 -4.60 11.31 -10.80
CA HIS A 168 -3.63 12.06 -10.02
C HIS A 168 -4.35 13.17 -9.27
N THR A 169 -4.24 13.18 -7.95
CA THR A 169 -4.73 14.23 -7.07
C THR A 169 -3.55 14.97 -6.47
N ARG A 170 -3.51 16.29 -6.69
CA ARG A 170 -2.46 17.19 -6.23
C ARG A 170 -2.73 17.63 -4.78
N PRO A 171 -1.73 18.22 -4.08
CA PRO A 171 -1.91 18.70 -2.71
C PRO A 171 -3.01 19.74 -2.52
N ASN A 172 -3.33 20.52 -3.56
CA ASN A 172 -4.40 21.51 -3.52
C ASN A 172 -5.81 20.88 -3.69
N GLY A 173 -5.90 19.56 -3.88
CA GLY A 173 -7.14 18.81 -4.10
C GLY A 173 -7.51 18.64 -5.58
N ASP A 174 -6.83 19.33 -6.51
CA ASP A 174 -7.13 19.21 -7.94
C ASP A 174 -6.80 17.81 -8.43
N SER A 175 -7.80 17.18 -9.03
CA SER A 175 -7.70 15.81 -9.52
C SER A 175 -7.83 15.75 -11.04
N GLU A 176 -6.97 14.97 -11.69
CA GLU A 176 -7.02 14.76 -13.13
C GLU A 176 -6.81 13.30 -13.52
N LEU A 177 -7.47 12.90 -14.60
CA LEU A 177 -7.33 11.59 -15.18
C LEU A 177 -6.07 11.50 -16.04
N ILE A 178 -5.23 10.51 -15.78
CA ILE A 178 -4.05 10.24 -16.61
C ILE A 178 -4.50 9.46 -17.85
N LEU A 179 -4.68 10.19 -18.95
CA LEU A 179 -5.04 9.60 -20.25
C LEU A 179 -3.85 8.96 -20.97
N GLY A 180 -2.65 9.51 -20.77
CA GLY A 180 -1.43 9.08 -21.45
C GLY A 180 -0.24 8.97 -20.49
N PRO A 181 -0.04 7.83 -19.82
CA PRO A 181 1.00 7.66 -18.78
C PRO A 181 2.43 7.96 -19.26
N ASN A 182 2.73 7.68 -20.54
CA ASN A 182 4.05 7.92 -21.13
C ASN A 182 4.34 9.40 -21.40
N ALA A 183 3.32 10.23 -21.52
CA ALA A 183 3.46 11.66 -21.82
C ALA A 183 3.17 12.54 -20.59
N TYR A 184 2.94 11.92 -19.43
CA TYR A 184 2.49 12.61 -18.22
C TYR A 184 3.66 13.25 -17.46
N PRO A 185 3.81 14.59 -17.47
CA PRO A 185 5.04 15.26 -17.02
C PRO A 185 5.04 15.65 -15.54
N GLU A 186 3.89 15.58 -14.87
CA GLU A 186 3.67 16.20 -13.55
C GLU A 186 4.42 15.50 -12.42
N PHE A 187 4.75 14.21 -12.55
CA PHE A 187 5.45 13.50 -11.47
C PHE A 187 6.93 13.83 -11.44
N LYS A 188 7.27 14.72 -10.52
CA LYS A 188 8.64 15.09 -10.16
C LYS A 188 8.96 14.58 -8.77
N CYS A 189 9.60 13.41 -8.74
CA CYS A 189 10.03 12.73 -7.51
C CYS A 189 11.02 13.54 -6.64
N ASP A 190 11.50 14.69 -7.14
CA ASP A 190 12.39 15.62 -6.47
C ASP A 190 11.69 16.87 -5.92
N GLU A 191 10.38 17.02 -6.11
CA GLU A 191 9.61 18.13 -5.53
C GLU A 191 8.88 17.70 -4.25
N ARG A 192 8.19 16.55 -4.27
CA ARG A 192 7.36 16.07 -3.15
C ARG A 192 7.21 14.55 -3.14
N PRO A 193 6.80 13.95 -2.00
CA PRO A 193 6.48 12.52 -1.93
C PRO A 193 5.26 12.15 -2.77
N THR A 194 5.19 10.87 -3.17
CA THR A 194 4.05 10.32 -3.92
C THR A 194 3.51 9.09 -3.20
N ILE A 195 2.19 9.03 -3.04
CA ILE A 195 1.45 7.86 -2.56
C ILE A 195 0.70 7.25 -3.75
N ALA A 196 0.91 5.97 -4.02
CA ALA A 196 0.26 5.25 -5.12
C ALA A 196 -0.61 4.10 -4.61
N LYS A 197 -1.93 4.25 -4.76
CA LYS A 197 -2.96 3.27 -4.40
C LYS A 197 -3.35 2.45 -5.61
N ILE A 198 -2.74 1.28 -5.72
CA ILE A 198 -2.82 0.46 -6.94
C ILE A 198 -4.04 -0.48 -6.98
N HIS A 199 -4.82 -0.54 -5.89
CA HIS A 199 -6.08 -1.28 -5.79
C HIS A 199 -7.31 -0.35 -5.80
N GLY A 200 -7.10 0.94 -6.04
CA GLY A 200 -8.11 1.96 -5.82
C GLY A 200 -8.21 2.37 -4.35
N ALA A 201 -9.23 3.16 -4.04
CA ALA A 201 -9.45 3.77 -2.74
C ALA A 201 -10.93 4.15 -2.58
N VAL A 202 -11.32 4.37 -1.32
CA VAL A 202 -12.53 5.12 -0.99
C VAL A 202 -12.34 6.59 -1.37
N ALA A 203 -13.40 7.21 -1.89
CA ALA A 203 -13.46 8.63 -2.23
C ALA A 203 -14.26 9.38 -1.14
N ARG A 204 -13.57 10.25 -0.39
CA ARG A 204 -14.14 10.98 0.77
C ARG A 204 -15.06 12.14 0.39
N VAL A 205 -15.03 12.58 -0.86
CA VAL A 205 -15.79 13.76 -1.34
C VAL A 205 -17.01 13.33 -2.15
N ASP A 206 -16.82 12.39 -3.06
CA ASP A 206 -17.87 11.87 -3.93
C ASP A 206 -17.74 10.35 -3.97
N GLY A 207 -18.63 9.65 -3.26
CA GLY A 207 -18.62 8.19 -3.18
C GLY A 207 -18.85 7.50 -4.52
N GLU A 208 -19.38 8.20 -5.54
CA GLU A 208 -19.48 7.67 -6.91
C GLU A 208 -18.09 7.50 -7.57
N GLU A 209 -17.06 8.15 -7.03
CA GLU A 209 -15.67 7.99 -7.48
C GLU A 209 -14.92 6.86 -6.77
N ASP A 210 -15.60 6.08 -5.92
CA ASP A 210 -15.04 4.91 -5.27
C ASP A 210 -14.43 3.92 -6.28
N SER A 211 -13.34 3.29 -5.88
CA SER A 211 -12.62 2.34 -6.72
C SER A 211 -12.05 1.21 -5.86
N PHE A 212 -12.54 -0.02 -6.06
CA PHE A 212 -12.10 -1.17 -5.28
C PHE A 212 -11.76 -2.35 -6.17
N VAL A 213 -10.49 -2.72 -6.27
CA VAL A 213 -10.08 -4.02 -6.85
C VAL A 213 -10.17 -5.09 -5.75
N ILE A 214 -11.27 -5.85 -5.71
CA ILE A 214 -11.57 -6.76 -4.58
C ILE A 214 -12.19 -8.11 -5.00
N THR A 215 -12.96 -8.15 -6.08
CA THR A 215 -13.58 -9.38 -6.61
C THR A 215 -12.65 -10.11 -7.58
N GLU A 216 -12.92 -11.39 -7.87
CA GLU A 216 -12.15 -12.12 -8.89
C GLU A 216 -12.27 -11.46 -10.26
N ASN A 217 -13.46 -10.96 -10.60
CA ASN A 217 -13.70 -10.19 -11.82
C ASN A 217 -12.82 -8.94 -11.88
N HIS A 218 -12.73 -8.15 -10.81
CA HIS A 218 -11.85 -6.97 -10.80
C HIS A 218 -10.39 -7.35 -11.00
N TYR A 219 -9.90 -8.44 -10.39
CA TYR A 219 -8.54 -8.90 -10.61
C TYR A 219 -8.32 -9.43 -12.04
N ILE A 220 -9.28 -10.12 -12.64
CA ILE A 220 -9.21 -10.57 -14.04
C ILE A 220 -9.14 -9.36 -14.98
N GLU A 221 -9.99 -8.36 -14.77
CA GLU A 221 -9.97 -7.11 -15.54
C GLU A 221 -8.66 -6.36 -15.33
N TYR A 222 -8.22 -6.20 -14.09
CA TYR A 222 -6.92 -5.61 -13.76
C TYR A 222 -5.76 -6.27 -14.52
N LEU A 223 -5.85 -7.59 -14.75
CA LEU A 223 -4.83 -8.37 -15.46
C LEU A 223 -5.01 -8.44 -16.97
N SER A 224 -6.21 -8.21 -17.48
CA SER A 224 -6.52 -8.20 -18.91
C SER A 224 -6.06 -6.89 -19.57
N HIS A 225 -6.01 -5.79 -18.82
CA HIS A 225 -5.39 -4.56 -19.27
C HIS A 225 -3.91 -4.78 -19.59
N THR A 226 -3.48 -4.33 -20.77
CA THR A 226 -2.17 -4.65 -21.33
C THR A 226 -1.06 -3.98 -20.52
N ASP A 227 -0.46 -4.75 -19.61
CA ASP A 227 0.71 -4.43 -18.80
C ASP A 227 0.50 -3.21 -17.88
N ILE A 228 0.23 -3.44 -16.60
CA ILE A 228 0.05 -2.39 -15.57
C ILE A 228 1.22 -1.39 -15.56
N ALA A 229 2.42 -1.84 -15.92
CA ALA A 229 3.57 -0.96 -16.09
C ALA A 229 3.32 0.18 -17.09
N LYS A 230 2.47 -0.02 -18.11
CA LYS A 230 2.07 1.01 -19.08
C LYS A 230 0.98 1.94 -18.57
N LEU A 231 0.31 1.58 -17.48
CA LEU A 231 -0.73 2.38 -16.83
C LEU A 231 -0.13 3.32 -15.78
N ILE A 232 1.00 2.92 -15.19
CA ILE A 232 1.78 3.73 -14.27
C ILE A 232 2.63 4.74 -15.07
N PRO A 233 2.64 6.04 -14.70
CA PRO A 233 3.52 7.03 -15.32
C PRO A 233 4.98 6.56 -15.38
N VAL A 234 5.65 6.79 -16.50
CA VAL A 234 7.00 6.27 -16.78
C VAL A 234 8.03 6.66 -15.72
N ASN A 235 7.88 7.84 -15.12
CA ASN A 235 8.76 8.32 -14.06
C ASN A 235 8.69 7.41 -12.82
N ILE A 236 7.49 6.98 -12.45
CA ILE A 236 7.23 6.11 -11.31
C ILE A 236 7.71 4.70 -11.60
N LEU A 237 7.42 4.18 -12.80
CA LEU A 237 7.90 2.87 -13.23
C LEU A 237 9.44 2.82 -13.25
N THR A 238 10.09 3.84 -13.80
CA THR A 238 11.56 3.94 -13.85
C THR A 238 12.15 3.95 -12.47
N ARG A 239 11.51 4.67 -11.54
CA ARG A 239 11.91 4.69 -10.14
C ARG A 239 11.76 3.32 -9.48
N MET A 240 10.61 2.68 -9.64
CA MET A 240 10.34 1.34 -9.12
C MET A 240 11.39 0.32 -9.59
N ARG A 241 11.78 0.37 -10.87
CA ARG A 241 12.81 -0.52 -11.45
C ARG A 241 14.22 -0.28 -10.90
N LYS A 242 14.49 0.93 -10.39
CA LYS A 242 15.80 1.34 -9.84
C LYS A 242 15.81 1.45 -8.31
N SER A 243 14.86 0.79 -7.65
CA SER A 243 14.70 0.86 -6.19
C SER A 243 14.70 -0.53 -5.56
N HIS A 244 15.07 -0.57 -4.29
CA HIS A 244 14.74 -1.67 -3.41
C HIS A 244 13.27 -1.57 -2.98
N PHE A 245 12.62 -2.69 -2.65
CA PHE A 245 11.29 -2.69 -2.04
C PHE A 245 11.35 -3.10 -0.58
N LEU A 246 10.52 -2.46 0.24
CA LEU A 246 10.28 -2.84 1.63
C LEU A 246 8.79 -3.13 1.81
N PHE A 247 8.44 -4.42 1.86
CA PHE A 247 7.07 -4.89 2.06
C PHE A 247 6.71 -4.86 3.54
N LEU A 248 5.66 -4.12 3.88
CA LEU A 248 5.14 -3.97 5.24
C LEU A 248 3.69 -4.43 5.27
N GLY A 249 3.37 -5.38 6.16
CA GLY A 249 2.00 -5.87 6.32
C GLY A 249 1.40 -6.52 5.06
N TYR A 250 2.26 -7.04 4.19
CA TYR A 250 1.88 -7.64 2.93
C TYR A 250 2.04 -9.16 3.01
N SER A 251 0.93 -9.90 2.94
CA SER A 251 0.96 -11.36 2.95
C SER A 251 0.88 -11.89 1.52
N LEU A 252 1.71 -12.89 1.20
CA LEU A 252 1.57 -13.62 -0.06
C LEU A 252 0.59 -14.79 0.07
N LYS A 253 -0.25 -14.87 1.11
CA LYS A 253 -1.28 -15.93 1.19
C LYS A 253 -2.25 -15.82 0.02
N ASP A 254 -2.66 -14.61 -0.31
CA ASP A 254 -3.59 -14.36 -1.40
C ASP A 254 -2.89 -14.37 -2.76
N TRP A 255 -3.49 -15.06 -3.73
CA TRP A 255 -2.92 -15.19 -5.07
C TRP A 255 -2.91 -13.85 -5.83
N ASN A 256 -3.89 -12.99 -5.57
CA ASN A 256 -4.05 -11.69 -6.22
C ASN A 256 -2.83 -10.77 -5.98
N LEU A 257 -2.35 -10.72 -4.74
CA LEU A 257 -1.15 -10.00 -4.33
C LEU A 257 0.11 -10.53 -5.03
N ARG A 258 0.24 -11.86 -5.13
CA ARG A 258 1.35 -12.50 -5.87
C ARG A 258 1.39 -12.12 -7.34
N VAL A 259 0.22 -11.98 -7.96
CA VAL A 259 0.11 -11.67 -9.38
C VAL A 259 0.48 -10.21 -9.66
N ILE A 260 0.12 -9.29 -8.77
CA ILE A 260 0.45 -7.88 -8.92
C ILE A 260 1.96 -7.66 -8.81
N LEU A 261 2.62 -8.31 -7.85
CA LEU A 261 4.08 -8.28 -7.78
C LEU A 261 4.74 -8.79 -9.06
N HIS A 262 4.21 -9.88 -9.63
CA HIS A 262 4.71 -10.39 -10.91
C HIS A 262 4.52 -9.37 -12.05
N ARG A 263 3.41 -8.64 -12.07
CA ARG A 263 3.16 -7.60 -13.07
C ARG A 263 4.05 -6.36 -12.87
N LEU A 264 4.30 -5.95 -11.63
CA LEU A 264 5.13 -4.79 -11.33
C LEU A 264 6.62 -5.04 -11.59
N TRP A 265 7.11 -6.26 -11.35
CA TRP A 265 8.51 -6.62 -11.57
C TRP A 265 8.81 -7.17 -12.98
N GLY A 266 7.82 -7.65 -13.73
CA GLY A 266 8.06 -8.25 -15.04
C GLY A 266 8.88 -9.55 -14.98
N ALA A 267 9.38 -10.02 -16.14
CA ALA A 267 10.15 -11.26 -16.26
C ALA A 267 11.63 -11.11 -15.83
N GLU A 268 12.15 -9.89 -15.87
CA GLU A 268 13.48 -9.55 -15.35
C GLU A 268 13.33 -9.25 -13.87
N GLY A 269 13.54 -10.26 -13.02
CA GLY A 269 13.49 -10.10 -11.57
C GLY A 269 14.29 -8.88 -11.10
N ALA A 270 13.83 -8.23 -10.03
CA ALA A 270 14.42 -6.99 -9.54
C ALA A 270 15.95 -7.15 -9.38
N GLY A 271 16.74 -6.37 -10.12
CA GLY A 271 18.20 -6.30 -9.95
C GLY A 271 18.64 -5.68 -8.61
N TYR A 272 17.69 -5.49 -7.68
CA TYR A 272 17.84 -4.88 -6.38
C TYR A 272 17.25 -5.81 -5.32
N ASN A 273 18.01 -6.07 -4.25
CA ASN A 273 17.52 -6.84 -3.12
C ASN A 273 16.30 -6.14 -2.49
N SER A 274 15.31 -6.91 -2.08
CA SER A 274 14.09 -6.38 -1.44
C SER A 274 13.81 -7.16 -0.17
N TRP A 275 13.06 -6.56 0.74
CA TRP A 275 12.80 -7.11 2.07
C TRP A 275 11.31 -7.12 2.38
N ALA A 276 10.85 -8.13 3.12
CA ALA A 276 9.49 -8.21 3.63
C ALA A 276 9.53 -8.39 5.15
N ILE A 277 8.71 -7.61 5.87
CA ILE A 277 8.59 -7.71 7.33
C ILE A 277 7.27 -8.38 7.65
N GLN A 278 7.34 -9.54 8.31
CA GLN A 278 6.18 -10.32 8.69
C GLN A 278 6.44 -11.01 10.03
N SER A 279 5.46 -11.00 10.92
CA SER A 279 5.56 -11.74 12.19
C SER A 279 5.21 -13.20 11.97
N GLN A 280 6.05 -14.11 12.47
CA GLN A 280 5.82 -15.56 12.48
C GLN A 280 5.35 -16.12 11.11
N PRO A 281 6.12 -15.92 10.03
CA PRO A 281 5.71 -16.33 8.70
C PRO A 281 5.64 -17.85 8.57
N GLU A 282 4.70 -18.34 7.76
CA GLU A 282 4.64 -19.75 7.43
C GLU A 282 5.76 -20.15 6.45
N ARG A 283 6.18 -21.43 6.49
CA ARG A 283 7.24 -21.95 5.62
C ARG A 283 6.93 -21.77 4.12
N ILE A 284 5.65 -21.77 3.74
CA ILE A 284 5.25 -21.53 2.35
C ILE A 284 5.48 -20.07 1.94
N GLU A 285 5.27 -19.11 2.85
CA GLU A 285 5.52 -17.69 2.61
C GLU A 285 7.02 -17.41 2.53
N GLU A 286 7.83 -17.99 3.42
CA GLU A 286 9.31 -17.93 3.32
C GLU A 286 9.79 -18.34 1.92
N LYS A 287 9.30 -19.49 1.42
CA LYS A 287 9.66 -19.99 0.09
C LYS A 287 9.11 -19.11 -1.03
N ALA A 288 7.90 -18.56 -0.87
CA ALA A 288 7.27 -17.72 -1.88
C ALA A 288 8.01 -16.38 -2.06
N TRP A 289 8.49 -15.78 -0.97
CA TRP A 289 9.31 -14.57 -0.99
C TRP A 289 10.71 -14.85 -1.52
N ALA A 290 11.37 -15.92 -1.06
CA ALA A 290 12.69 -16.30 -1.54
C ALA A 290 12.73 -16.55 -3.06
N LYS A 291 11.69 -17.19 -3.63
CA LYS A 291 11.57 -17.41 -5.08
C LYS A 291 11.49 -16.10 -5.88
N ARG A 292 11.14 -14.98 -5.24
CA ARG A 292 11.04 -13.64 -5.82
C ARG A 292 12.27 -12.77 -5.54
N GLY A 293 13.31 -13.32 -4.91
CA GLY A 293 14.49 -12.56 -4.50
C GLY A 293 14.20 -11.55 -3.39
N VAL A 294 13.15 -11.80 -2.59
CA VAL A 294 12.79 -10.97 -1.43
C VAL A 294 13.18 -11.72 -0.16
N GLU A 295 13.98 -11.06 0.68
CA GLU A 295 14.38 -11.57 1.98
C GLU A 295 13.27 -11.33 3.00
N LEU A 296 12.76 -12.40 3.60
CA LEU A 296 11.72 -12.33 4.62
C LEU A 296 12.35 -12.24 6.01
N MET A 297 11.92 -11.26 6.79
CA MET A 297 12.41 -11.00 8.13
C MET A 297 11.29 -11.13 9.17
N ASP A 298 11.55 -11.88 10.23
CA ASP A 298 10.57 -12.19 11.28
C ASP A 298 10.55 -11.09 12.35
N MET A 299 9.58 -10.19 12.28
CA MET A 299 9.38 -9.15 13.30
C MET A 299 7.94 -8.62 13.26
N ARG A 300 7.42 -8.21 14.42
CA ARG A 300 6.15 -7.46 14.48
C ARG A 300 6.34 -6.07 13.87
N LEU A 301 5.38 -5.63 13.05
CA LEU A 301 5.48 -4.34 12.35
C LEU A 301 5.62 -3.14 13.29
N GLU A 302 4.95 -3.17 14.44
CA GLU A 302 5.04 -2.12 15.45
C GLU A 302 6.47 -1.99 16.00
N GLU A 303 7.10 -3.12 16.32
CA GLU A 303 8.49 -3.17 16.77
C GLU A 303 9.44 -2.71 15.67
N TYR A 304 9.23 -3.18 14.45
CA TYR A 304 10.05 -2.79 13.29
C TYR A 304 9.96 -1.29 13.00
N ALA A 305 8.75 -0.71 13.03
CA ALA A 305 8.52 0.71 12.82
C ALA A 305 9.23 1.54 13.90
N ALA A 306 9.11 1.17 15.18
CA ALA A 306 9.77 1.88 16.27
C ALA A 306 11.31 1.85 16.15
N LEU A 307 11.90 0.68 15.83
CA LEU A 307 13.35 0.55 15.67
C LEU A 307 13.87 1.29 14.43
N LEU A 308 13.12 1.25 13.32
CA LEU A 308 13.47 1.99 12.11
C LEU A 308 13.37 3.51 12.32
N ASP A 309 12.34 3.98 13.03
CA ASP A 309 12.19 5.41 13.37
C ASP A 309 13.35 5.90 14.23
N ALA A 310 13.66 5.18 15.32
CA ALA A 310 14.79 5.51 16.19
C ALA A 310 16.11 5.59 15.40
N ARG A 311 16.33 4.64 14.47
CA ARG A 311 17.52 4.64 13.61
C ARG A 311 17.50 5.78 12.59
N LEU A 312 16.34 6.13 12.04
CA LEU A 312 16.20 7.25 11.12
C LEU A 312 16.58 8.55 11.81
N GLN A 313 16.08 8.80 13.03
CA GLN A 313 16.44 9.99 13.81
C GLN A 313 17.92 10.01 14.21
N SER A 314 18.47 8.88 14.70
CA SER A 314 19.89 8.82 15.11
C SER A 314 20.87 9.00 13.94
N SER A 315 20.49 8.54 12.74
CA SER A 315 21.30 8.70 11.53
C SER A 315 21.44 10.17 11.11
N PHE A 316 20.64 11.09 11.65
CA PHE A 316 20.82 12.53 11.49
C PHE A 316 21.80 13.12 12.51
N GLU A 317 21.71 12.69 13.77
CA GLU A 317 22.58 13.20 14.85
C GLU A 317 24.06 12.90 14.58
N GLU A 318 24.37 11.76 13.96
CA GLU A 318 25.74 11.40 13.54
C GLU A 318 26.28 12.24 12.35
N THR A 319 25.43 13.00 11.66
CA THR A 319 25.80 13.83 10.48
C THR A 319 25.84 15.33 10.75
N LEU A 320 25.52 15.77 11.97
CA LEU A 320 25.72 17.15 12.40
C LEU A 320 27.16 17.31 12.90
N PRO A 321 27.93 18.30 12.40
CA PRO A 321 29.31 18.53 12.81
C PRO A 321 29.46 18.95 14.28
#